data_AF-W1Y032-F1
#
_entry.id   AF-W1Y032-F1
#
_cell.length_a   1.000
_cell.length_b   1.000
_cell.length_c   1.000
_cell.angle_alpha   90.00
_cell.angle_beta   90.00
_cell.angle_gamma   90.00
#
_symmetry.space_group_name_H-M   'P 1'
#
loop_
_entity.id
_entity.type
_entity.pdbx_description
1 polymer ?
#
loop_
_entity_poly.entity_id
_entity_poly.type
_entity_poly.pdbx_seq_one_letter_code
_entity_poly.pdbx_strand_id
1 'polypeptide(L)' 'NSLIGKSGLEKMYEDFLRGIDGAEIYIQNSEGEKKSVVLSKDARNGEDLKLTIDINVQKKVNEELGSDKGCAVSFPK' A
#
# COMPACT_ATOMS: atom_id res chain seq x y z
N ASN A 1 -4.24 5.92 12.05
CA ASN A 1 -4.03 4.47 11.93
C ASN A 1 -3.26 4.19 10.65
N SER A 2 -2.07 3.59 10.76
CA SER A 2 -1.29 3.13 9.61
C SER A 2 -1.76 1.72 9.23
N LEU A 3 -2.03 1.48 7.94
CA LEU A 3 -2.42 0.18 7.40
C LEU A 3 -1.15 -0.54 6.94
N ILE A 4 -0.99 -1.82 7.31
CA ILE A 4 0.20 -2.62 6.96
C ILE A 4 -0.25 -3.97 6.38
N GLY A 5 0.36 -4.35 5.25
CA GLY A 5 0.17 -5.64 4.60
C GLY A 5 0.77 -6.77 5.41
N LYS A 6 -0.04 -7.73 5.86
CA LYS A 6 0.43 -8.83 6.74
C LYS A 6 0.70 -10.14 6.01
N SER A 7 0.23 -10.30 4.78
CA SER A 7 0.37 -11.54 4.01
C SER A 7 0.42 -11.28 2.50
N GLY A 8 0.78 -12.33 1.74
CA GLY A 8 0.74 -12.32 0.28
C GLY A 8 1.59 -11.22 -0.36
N LEU A 9 1.04 -10.63 -1.43
CA LEU A 9 1.68 -9.56 -2.19
C LEU A 9 1.83 -8.28 -1.36
N GLU A 10 0.91 -8.02 -0.43
CA GLU A 10 0.98 -6.81 0.41
C GLU A 10 2.22 -6.81 1.29
N LYS A 11 2.50 -7.93 1.98
CA LYS A 11 3.71 -8.04 2.79
C LYS A 11 4.99 -8.00 1.93
N MET A 12 4.94 -8.62 0.75
CA MET A 12 6.11 -8.71 -0.13
C MET A 12 6.47 -7.36 -0.78
N TYR A 13 5.47 -6.54 -1.07
CA TYR A 13 5.62 -5.23 -1.71
C TYR A 13 5.30 -4.07 -0.76
N GLU A 14 5.30 -4.28 0.55
CA GLU A 14 4.99 -3.26 1.55
C GLU A 14 5.85 -2.01 1.34
N ASP A 15 7.15 -2.15 1.08
CA ASP A 15 8.05 -1.02 0.87
C ASP A 15 7.72 -0.19 -0.37
N PHE A 16 7.04 -0.78 -1.37
CA PHE A 16 6.62 -0.11 -2.60
C PHE A 16 5.22 0.51 -2.43
N LEU A 17 4.32 -0.21 -1.77
CA LEU A 17 2.94 0.22 -1.52
C LEU A 17 2.85 1.28 -0.41
N ARG A 18 3.78 1.26 0.54
CA ARG A 18 3.77 2.15 1.68
C ARG A 18 4.38 3.50 1.30
N GLY A 19 3.55 4.53 1.39
CA GLY A 19 4.00 5.91 1.33
C GLY A 19 4.86 6.29 2.54
N ILE A 20 5.64 7.35 2.36
CA ILE A 20 6.43 7.96 3.42
C ILE A 20 5.62 9.10 4.02
N ASP A 21 5.34 9.02 5.32
CA ASP A 21 4.67 10.10 6.04
C ASP A 21 5.54 11.37 6.07
N GLY A 22 4.90 12.50 5.80
CA GLY A 22 5.47 13.82 5.99
C GLY A 22 5.39 14.26 7.45
N ALA A 23 6.27 15.17 7.85
CA ALA A 23 6.31 15.70 9.21
C ALA A 23 6.86 17.14 9.20
N GLU A 24 6.29 18.01 10.03
CA GLU A 24 6.77 19.38 10.21
C GLU A 24 7.04 19.63 11.70
N ILE A 25 8.23 20.16 12.01
CA ILE A 25 8.62 20.65 13.33
C ILE A 25 8.70 22.17 13.23
N TYR A 26 7.91 22.88 14.03
CA TYR A 26 7.88 24.33 14.07
C TYR A 26 7.90 24.86 15.50
N ILE A 27 8.39 26.08 15.67
CA ILE A 27 8.37 26.81 16.94
C ILE A 27 7.07 27.62 17.00
N GLN A 28 6.31 27.51 18.08
CA GLN A 28 5.18 28.41 18.36
C GLN A 28 5.51 29.43 19.45
N ASN A 29 4.85 30.58 19.43
CA ASN A 29 4.86 31.51 20.57
C ASN A 29 3.86 31.06 21.66
N SER A 30 3.82 31.79 22.78
CA SER A 30 2.90 31.52 23.90
C SER A 30 1.42 31.62 23.52
N GLU A 31 1.09 32.26 22.39
CA GLU A 31 -0.26 32.44 21.87
C GLU A 31 -0.66 31.37 20.84
N GLY A 32 0.25 30.43 20.52
CA GLY A 32 -0.01 29.33 19.59
C GLY A 32 0.31 29.63 18.14
N GLU A 33 0.81 30.81 17.81
CA GLU A 33 1.15 31.18 16.44
C GLU A 33 2.48 30.56 16.02
N LYS A 34 2.49 29.99 14.80
CA LYS A 34 3.71 29.43 14.20
C LYS A 34 4.69 30.55 13.89
N LYS A 35 5.83 30.56 14.59
CA LYS A 35 6.88 31.58 14.45
C LYS A 35 7.88 31.21 13.35
N SER A 36 8.25 29.94 13.26
CA SER A 36 9.13 29.43 12.20
C SER A 36 9.11 27.90 12.11
N VAL A 37 9.30 27.36 10.91
CA VAL A 37 9.54 25.93 10.67
C VAL A 37 11.03 25.64 10.86
N VAL A 38 11.34 24.66 11.70
CA VAL A 38 12.72 24.22 12.02
C VAL A 38 13.13 23.07 11.10
N LEU A 39 12.20 22.16 10.82
CA LEU A 39 12.44 21.02 9.95
C LEU A 39 11.12 20.60 9.28
N SER A 40 11.17 20.31 7.99
CA SER A 40 10.03 19.72 7.28
C SER A 40 10.49 18.51 6.49
N LYS A 41 9.63 17.50 6.43
CA LYS A 41 9.75 16.30 5.61
C LYS A 41 8.46 16.20 4.81
N ASP A 42 8.58 16.22 3.50
CA ASP A 42 7.42 16.07 2.63
C ASP A 42 6.91 14.62 2.63
N ALA A 43 5.58 14.47 2.59
CA ALA A 43 4.95 13.19 2.40
C ALA A 43 5.18 12.69 0.97
N ARG A 44 5.35 11.38 0.80
CA ARG A 44 5.39 10.73 -0.51
C ARG A 44 4.38 9.61 -0.52
N ASN A 45 3.54 9.57 -1.55
CA ASN A 45 2.62 8.46 -1.72
C ASN A 45 3.40 7.18 -2.07
N GLY A 46 2.83 6.03 -1.72
CA GLY A 46 3.31 4.75 -2.26
C GLY A 46 2.96 4.63 -3.73
N GLU A 47 3.48 3.58 -4.37
CA GLU A 47 3.35 3.35 -5.79
C GLU A 47 2.36 2.21 -6.09
N ASP A 48 1.67 2.30 -7.23
CA ASP A 48 0.73 1.28 -7.66
C ASP A 48 1.44 0.05 -8.26
N LEU A 49 1.08 -1.14 -7.79
CA LEU A 49 1.64 -2.39 -8.30
C LEU A 49 0.78 -2.95 -9.44
N LYS A 50 1.35 -3.03 -10.65
CA LYS A 50 0.71 -3.68 -11.80
C LYS A 50 1.16 -5.15 -11.91
N LEU A 51 0.19 -6.06 -11.80
CA LEU A 51 0.41 -7.50 -11.89
C LEU A 51 0.13 -8.03 -13.31
N THR A 52 0.62 -9.24 -13.59
CA THR A 52 0.29 -9.99 -14.80
C THR A 52 -0.98 -10.82 -14.67
N ILE A 53 -1.66 -10.75 -13.52
CA ILE A 53 -2.87 -11.53 -13.23
C ILE A 53 -4.06 -10.92 -13.98
N ASP A 54 -4.75 -11.75 -14.76
CA ASP A 54 -6.06 -11.40 -15.33
C ASP A 54 -7.17 -11.70 -14.32
N ILE A 55 -7.89 -10.66 -13.89
CA ILE A 55 -8.96 -10.77 -12.89
C ILE A 55 -10.13 -11.65 -13.35
N ASN A 56 -10.43 -11.70 -14.64
CA ASN A 56 -11.52 -12.52 -15.18
C ASN A 56 -11.15 -14.00 -15.11
N VAL A 57 -9.90 -14.33 -15.43
CA VAL A 57 -9.38 -15.71 -15.32
C VAL A 57 -9.36 -16.14 -13.85
N GLN A 58 -8.86 -15.29 -12.94
CA GLN A 58 -8.80 -15.63 -11.52
C GLN A 58 -10.20 -15.86 -10.92
N LYS A 59 -11.17 -14.98 -11.24
CA LYS A 59 -12.56 -15.14 -10.78
C LYS A 59 -13.18 -16.44 -11.29
N LYS A 60 -13.03 -16.71 -12.59
CA LYS A 60 -13.56 -17.94 -13.19
C LYS A 60 -12.96 -19.19 -12.51
N VAL A 61 -11.64 -19.24 -12.34
CA VAL A 61 -10.99 -20.37 -11.65
C VAL A 61 -11.53 -20.54 -10.22
N ASN A 62 -11.73 -19.44 -9.49
CA ASN A 62 -12.26 -19.47 -8.14
C ASN A 62 -13.72 -19.97 -8.09
N GLU A 63 -14.55 -19.56 -9.05
CA GLU A 63 -15.94 -20.02 -9.18
C GLU A 63 -16.02 -21.52 -9.52
N GLU A 64 -15.19 -21.98 -10.46
CA GLU A 64 -15.15 -23.39 -10.88
C GLU A 64 -14.60 -24.33 -9.80
N LEU A 65 -13.62 -23.88 -9.01
CA LEU A 65 -13.10 -24.64 -7.86
C LEU A 65 -14.07 -24.63 -6.67
N GLY A 66 -14.90 -23.59 -6.54
CA GLY A 66 -15.89 -23.47 -5.47
C GLY A 66 -15.28 -23.66 -4.08
N SER A 67 -15.80 -24.63 -3.33
CA SER A 67 -15.32 -24.98 -1.99
C SER A 67 -14.31 -26.12 -1.98
N ASP A 68 -14.00 -26.68 -3.14
CA ASP A 68 -13.09 -27.82 -3.24
C ASP A 68 -11.64 -27.36 -3.06
N LYS A 69 -10.86 -28.18 -2.35
CA LYS A 69 -9.43 -27.91 -2.17
C LYS A 69 -8.71 -28.18 -3.48
N GLY A 70 -8.18 -27.13 -4.10
CA GLY A 70 -7.43 -27.23 -5.35
C GLY A 70 -6.52 -26.02 -5.58
N CYS A 71 -5.67 -26.11 -6.59
CA CYS A 71 -4.81 -25.03 -7.06
C CYS A 71 -4.77 -25.04 -8.58
N ALA A 72 -4.88 -23.87 -9.20
CA ALA A 72 -4.71 -23.70 -10.63
C ALA A 72 -3.67 -22.60 -10.92
N VAL A 73 -2.88 -22.81 -11.96
CA VAL A 73 -1.85 -21.88 -12.41
C VAL A 73 -2.10 -21.60 -13.89
N SER A 74 -2.08 -20.32 -14.24
CA SER A 74 -2.19 -19.86 -15.63
C SER A 74 -1.13 -18.80 -15.87
N PHE A 75 -0.54 -18.82 -17.06
CA PHE A 75 0.47 -17.84 -17.46
C PHE A 75 -0.18 -16.75 -18.32
N PRO A 76 0.28 -15.50 -18.20
CA PRO A 76 -0.14 -14.44 -19.13
C PRO A 76 0.23 -14.84 -20.56
N LYS A 77 -0.67 -14.58 -21.51
CA LYS A 77 -0.39 -14.73 -22.94
C LYS A 77 0.31 -13.50 -23.49
#